data_AF-A0AAD4AFJ9-F1
#
_entry.id   AF-A0AAD4AFJ9-F1
#
_cell.length_a   1.000
_cell.length_b   1.000
_cell.length_c   1.000
_cell.angle_alpha   90.00
_cell.angle_beta   90.00
_cell.angle_gamma   90.00
#
_symmetry.space_group_name_H-M   'P 1'
#
loop_
_entity.id
_entity.type
_entity.pdbx_description
1 polymer ?
#
loop_
_entity_poly.entity_id
_entity_poly.type
_entity_poly.pdbx_seq_one_letter_code
_entity_poly.pdbx_strand_id
1 'polypeptide(L)'
;MVWCDQIIKCLNPCLEMKKKIRNWSQYNRALVQRGNINIWLSESAISKWQNTEKHGGRGRSNHYSDLAIETCLTLRAVFHLPLRAL
;
A
#
# COMPACT_ATOMS: atom_id res chain seq x y z
N MET A 1 -4.12 -25.28 -5.65
CA MET A 1 -4.89 -25.52 -4.41
C MET A 1 -4.04 -25.15 -3.21
N VAL A 2 -4.06 -23.88 -2.80
CA VAL A 2 -4.20 -23.48 -1.40
C VAL A 2 -4.93 -22.15 -1.49
N TRP A 3 -6.25 -22.26 -1.52
CA TRP A 3 -7.12 -21.17 -1.11
C TRP A 3 -6.75 -20.80 0.33
N CYS A 4 -6.51 -19.52 0.60
CA CYS A 4 -6.62 -19.02 1.97
C CYS A 4 -7.92 -18.24 2.05
N ASP A 5 -9.01 -19.00 2.15
CA ASP A 5 -10.30 -18.52 2.66
C ASP A 5 -10.10 -18.00 4.07
N GLN A 6 -9.85 -16.70 4.17
CA GLN A 6 -10.41 -15.90 5.25
C GLN A 6 -11.03 -14.65 4.65
N ILE A 7 -12.19 -14.85 4.03
CA ILE A 7 -13.24 -13.83 3.97
C ILE A 7 -13.61 -13.48 5.43
N ILE A 8 -12.86 -12.58 6.04
CA ILE A 8 -13.25 -11.97 7.32
C ILE A 8 -14.35 -10.96 6.99
N LYS A 9 -15.58 -11.39 7.30
CA LYS A 9 -16.74 -10.55 7.55
C LYS A 9 -16.32 -9.28 8.29
N CYS A 10 -16.25 -8.16 7.58
CA CYS A 10 -16.39 -6.84 8.16
C CYS A 10 -17.32 -6.04 7.23
N LEU A 11 -18.53 -6.55 7.06
CA LEU A 11 -19.66 -5.71 6.68
C LEU A 11 -20.00 -4.86 7.90
N ASN A 12 -19.38 -3.70 8.03
CA ASN A 12 -20.00 -2.62 8.78
C ASN A 12 -20.54 -1.64 7.74
N PRO A 13 -21.87 -1.67 7.49
CA PRO A 13 -22.51 -0.74 6.59
C PRO A 13 -22.40 0.65 7.22
N CYS A 14 -22.19 1.63 6.36
CA CYS A 14 -22.19 3.07 6.59
C CYS A 14 -23.08 3.56 7.76
N LEU A 15 -22.65 3.53 9.03
CA LEU A 15 -23.32 4.25 10.11
C LEU A 15 -22.32 4.68 11.20
N GLU A 16 -22.43 5.97 11.56
CA GLU A 16 -21.81 6.68 12.70
C GLU A 16 -20.45 7.35 12.50
N MET A 17 -20.41 8.37 11.64
CA MET A 17 -19.41 9.46 11.70
C MET A 17 -19.56 10.38 12.95
N LYS A 18 -19.79 9.82 14.14
CA LYS A 18 -19.85 10.59 15.41
C LYS A 18 -19.33 9.84 16.65
N LYS A 19 -18.40 8.89 16.51
CA LYS A 19 -17.72 8.28 17.67
C LYS A 19 -16.22 8.58 17.68
N LYS A 20 -15.70 9.11 18.80
CA LYS A 20 -14.26 9.25 19.06
C LYS A 20 -13.61 7.88 18.88
N ILE A 21 -12.64 7.78 17.98
CA ILE A 21 -11.88 6.56 17.74
C ILE A 21 -11.09 6.23 19.02
N ARG A 22 -11.57 5.27 19.81
CA ARG A 22 -10.91 4.81 21.05
C ARG A 22 -9.84 3.74 20.79
N ASN A 23 -9.99 2.97 19.72
CA ASN A 23 -9.09 1.89 19.35
C ASN A 23 -8.43 2.18 18.00
N TRP A 24 -7.27 2.81 18.04
CA TRP A 24 -6.52 3.22 16.85
C TRP A 24 -6.07 2.03 15.99
N SER A 25 -5.75 0.90 16.63
CA SER A 25 -5.31 -0.33 15.95
C SER A 25 -6.42 -0.93 15.08
N GLN A 26 -7.63 -1.02 15.62
CA GLN A 26 -8.79 -1.52 14.87
C GLN A 26 -9.17 -0.59 13.72
N TYR A 27 -9.10 0.73 13.95
CA TYR A 27 -9.35 1.73 12.92
C TYR A 27 -8.35 1.65 11.77
N ASN A 28 -7.05 1.55 12.09
CA ASN A 28 -5.99 1.44 11.08
C ASN A 28 -6.12 0.15 10.25
N ARG A 29 -6.48 -0.98 10.89
CA ARG A 29 -6.78 -2.23 10.16
C ARG A 29 -7.92 -2.07 9.16
N ALA A 30 -9.00 -1.40 9.56
CA ALA A 30 -10.12 -1.14 8.67
C ALA A 30 -9.73 -0.21 7.51
N LEU A 31 -8.84 0.77 7.73
CA LEU A 31 -8.31 1.63 6.66
C LEU A 31 -7.45 0.83 5.67
N VAL A 32 -6.55 -0.03 6.16
CA VAL A 32 -5.72 -0.89 5.30
C VAL A 32 -6.60 -1.82 4.46
N GLN A 33 -7.67 -2.39 5.05
CA GLN A 33 -8.60 -3.25 4.32
C GLN A 33 -9.35 -2.53 3.19
N ARG A 34 -9.64 -1.23 3.32
CA ARG A 34 -10.34 -0.45 2.28
C ARG A 34 -9.51 -0.23 1.01
N GLY A 35 -8.18 -0.30 1.11
CA GLY A 35 -7.25 -0.04 0.00
C GLY A 35 -6.31 -1.20 -0.30
N ASN A 36 -6.65 -2.43 0.15
CA ASN A 36 -5.77 -3.58 -0.05
C ASN A 36 -5.85 -4.09 -1.50
N ILE A 37 -4.75 -3.98 -2.24
CA ILE A 37 -4.63 -4.44 -3.62
C ILE A 37 -3.50 -5.46 -3.68
N ASN A 38 -3.78 -6.64 -4.22
CA ASN A 38 -2.80 -7.70 -4.37
C ASN A 38 -2.33 -7.76 -5.83
N ILE A 39 -1.04 -7.54 -6.07
CA ILE A 39 -0.46 -7.44 -7.42
C ILE A 39 0.65 -8.47 -7.55
N TRP A 40 0.62 -9.22 -8.64
CA TRP A 40 1.68 -10.16 -8.98
C TRP A 40 2.75 -9.44 -9.79
N LEU A 41 3.98 -9.43 -9.28
CA LEU A 41 5.14 -8.85 -9.92
C LEU A 41 6.15 -9.95 -10.21
N SER A 42 6.90 -9.82 -11.30
CA SER A 42 7.97 -10.75 -11.60
C SER A 42 9.10 -10.62 -10.56
N GLU A 43 9.69 -11.76 -10.17
CA GLU A 43 10.82 -11.81 -9.23
C GLU A 43 11.99 -10.93 -9.69
N SER A 44 12.22 -10.87 -11.01
CA SER A 44 13.23 -10.03 -11.63
C SER A 44 12.99 -8.53 -11.44
N ALA A 45 11.72 -8.11 -11.35
CA ALA A 45 11.37 -6.71 -11.11
C ALA A 45 11.59 -6.35 -9.63
N ILE A 46 11.18 -7.25 -8.71
CA ILE A 46 11.36 -7.08 -7.26
C ILE A 46 12.85 -6.96 -6.92
N SER A 47 13.70 -7.80 -7.51
CA SER A 47 15.15 -7.74 -7.30
C SER A 47 15.77 -6.40 -7.70
N LYS A 48 15.15 -5.65 -8.61
CA LYS A 48 15.63 -4.34 -9.10
C LYS A 48 15.01 -3.15 -8.38
N TRP A 49 14.13 -3.36 -7.41
CA TRP A 49 13.43 -2.27 -6.74
C TRP A 49 14.25 -1.50 -5.73
N GLN A 50 15.22 -2.14 -5.09
CA GLN A 50 16.09 -1.47 -4.14
C GLN A 50 17.19 -0.74 -4.91
N ASN A 51 17.37 0.54 -4.60
CA ASN A 51 18.50 1.27 -5.13
C ASN A 51 19.75 0.89 -4.32
N THR A 52 20.76 0.39 -5.02
CA THR A 52 22.07 0.02 -4.46
C THR A 52 23.03 1.20 -4.36
N GLU A 53 22.74 2.29 -5.07
CA GLU A 53 23.57 3.49 -5.09
C GLU A 53 23.29 4.35 -3.85
N LYS A 54 24.35 4.58 -3.06
CA LYS A 54 24.24 5.46 -1.90
C LYS A 54 24.34 6.91 -2.37
N HIS A 55 23.33 7.71 -2.03
CA HIS A 55 23.40 9.16 -2.19
C HIS A 55 24.54 9.69 -1.31
N GLY A 56 25.67 10.08 -1.91
CA GLY A 56 26.86 10.58 -1.21
C GLY A 56 26.72 12.01 -0.68
N GLY A 57 25.55 12.63 -0.83
CA GLY A 57 25.25 14.00 -0.42
C GLY A 57 24.30 14.08 0.78
N ARG A 58 24.16 15.28 1.35
CA ARG A 58 23.17 15.57 2.40
C ARG A 58 21.76 15.57 1.79
N GLY A 59 20.84 14.78 2.35
CA GLY A 59 19.46 14.69 1.87
C GLY A 59 18.81 13.35 2.20
N ARG A 60 17.62 13.09 1.61
CA ARG A 60 16.92 11.80 1.73
C ARG A 60 17.69 10.73 0.94
N SER A 61 17.91 9.57 1.56
CA SER A 61 18.45 8.39 0.88
C SER A 61 17.49 7.91 -0.21
N ASN A 62 18.03 7.64 -1.40
CA ASN A 62 17.25 7.02 -2.46
C ASN A 62 17.16 5.51 -2.18
N HIS A 63 16.07 5.06 -1.58
CA HIS A 63 15.88 3.64 -1.24
C HIS A 63 15.29 2.82 -2.40
N TYR A 64 14.55 3.48 -3.29
CA TYR A 64 13.80 2.85 -4.37
C TYR A 64 14.43 3.22 -5.71
N SER A 65 14.48 2.27 -6.64
CA SER A 65 14.92 2.53 -8.00
C SER A 65 13.84 3.28 -8.78
N ASP A 66 14.24 3.95 -9.86
CA ASP A 66 13.30 4.66 -10.74
C ASP A 66 12.22 3.73 -11.30
N LEU A 67 12.58 2.47 -11.59
CA LEU A 67 11.65 1.42 -12.01
C LEU A 67 10.58 1.16 -10.95
N ALA A 68 10.94 1.09 -9.67
CA ALA A 68 9.98 0.90 -8.59
C ALA A 68 9.02 2.09 -8.45
N ILE A 69 9.54 3.31 -8.63
CA ILE A 69 8.75 4.54 -8.54
C ILE A 69 7.79 4.64 -9.73
N GLU A 70 8.26 4.41 -10.95
CA GLU A 70 7.45 4.42 -12.18
C GLU A 70 6.35 3.35 -12.12
N THR A 71 6.67 2.13 -11.69
CA THR A 71 5.67 1.07 -11.50
C THR A 71 4.62 1.45 -10.47
N CYS A 72 4.98 2.06 -9.34
CA CYS A 72 3.99 2.55 -8.37
C CYS A 72 3.12 3.69 -8.95
N LEU A 73 3.70 4.60 -9.73
CA LEU A 73 2.97 5.72 -10.35
C LEU A 73 2.01 5.24 -11.45
N THR A 74 2.40 4.24 -12.24
CA THR A 74 1.54 3.62 -13.25
C THR A 74 0.38 2.87 -12.60
N LEU A 75 0.65 2.07 -11.56
CA LEU A 75 -0.40 1.42 -10.77
C LEU A 75 -1.37 2.43 -10.19
N ARG A 76 -0.86 3.52 -9.63
CA ARG A 76 -1.69 4.62 -9.14
C ARG A 76 -2.60 5.18 -10.24
N ALA A 77 -2.05 5.43 -11.43
CA ALA A 77 -2.81 5.98 -12.55
C ALA A 77 -3.90 5.01 -13.04
N VAL A 78 -3.58 3.72 -13.16
CA VAL A 78 -4.52 2.67 -13.61
C VAL A 78 -5.65 2.45 -12.61
N PHE A 79 -5.35 2.45 -11.31
CA PHE A 79 -6.34 2.23 -10.25
C PHE A 79 -6.95 3.52 -9.69
N HIS A 80 -6.60 4.69 -10.26
CA HIS A 80 -7.06 6.01 -9.83
C HIS A 80 -6.88 6.26 -8.31
N LEU A 81 -5.76 5.81 -7.76
CA LEU A 81 -5.50 5.92 -6.31
C LEU A 81 -4.97 7.31 -5.93
N PRO A 82 -5.35 7.85 -4.76
CA PRO A 82 -4.76 9.08 -4.26
C PRO A 82 -3.32 8.84 -3.78
N LEU A 83 -2.43 9.82 -3.95
CA LEU A 83 -1.03 9.74 -3.46
C LEU A 83 -0.93 9.74 -1.92
N ARG A 84 -1.97 10.23 -1.26
CA ARG A 84 -2.06 10.34 0.19
C ARG A 84 -3.47 9.88 0.58
N ALA A 85 -3.56 8.93 1.51
CA ALA A 85 -4.83 8.60 2.12
C ALA A 85 -5.41 9.87 2.77
N LEU A 86 -6.65 10.23 2.40
CA LEU A 86 -7.43 11.29 3.04
C LEU A 86 -7.90 10.83 4.43
#